data_AF-A0A803LF22-F1
#
_entry.id   AF-A0A803LF22-F1
#
_cell.length_a   1.000
_cell.length_b   1.000
_cell.length_c   1.000
_cell.angle_alpha   90.00
_cell.angle_beta   90.00
_cell.angle_gamma   90.00
#
_symmetry.space_group_name_H-M   'P 1'
#
loop_
_entity.id
_entity.type
_entity.pdbx_description
1 polymer ?
#
loop_
_entity_poly.entity_id
_entity_poly.type
_entity_poly.pdbx_seq_one_letter_code
_entity_poly.pdbx_strand_id
1 'polypeptide(L)'
;MLNNRLQQAFNEGGINGILGTANTLFKKFRHGYGTNELRLDLRYCLDNMAVPLLRLFSHTASVIDSGRTEEPFGRYVGEFEKAVRGLLITVSRSPGRDHLAITAIKFLTMVSTMAHHYKLFNDASLDQICRSIVIPNVMLHEEDEELFEFNYIEFIRRDMEGSDVDTKRRAACELLKGIATHYREKSQDVNSYPLLKACALKFLTVFRDQLPKSSVMALLPEVLRFLGAESNVIHSYAAIFIDKVLLVKDEGGRARYVASDIAPFLPVLLNNLFISLKFPESEENQYVMKCIMRVLGGADVSGHVAATCMSGMASILNKVCKNPKNPIFNHYLFETFAVLIRRVCDKEPSVISLFETSLFPSLETILANNVIEFFPYAFQLLAQLVELNRPPLPQNYMQFCNYLLLPDPWTKSADVPALVRLLQAFLRMVPNELELDKVLLYTRSFFLTPGQRSKLFLCSTRLLRTLGTKQLLDIFHSFCLCCLTISRITGPQSLLGALSYFMSLIIVKHGWNNLVDAFEGFDRVQPGILLTILELFWVPNLKQITGAIETKLTAVASTKLLCECPALLKPESSKVWVKC
;
A
#
# COMPACT_ATOMS: atom_id res chain seq x y z
N MET A 1 -61.39 -17.31 13.78
CA MET A 1 -61.08 -18.22 12.67
C MET A 1 -60.32 -17.54 11.52
N LEU A 2 -60.75 -16.36 11.04
CA LEU A 2 -60.07 -15.62 9.95
C LEU A 2 -58.59 -15.31 10.24
N ASN A 3 -58.28 -14.91 11.48
CA ASN A 3 -56.93 -14.50 11.89
C ASN A 3 -55.92 -15.69 11.90
N ASN A 4 -56.36 -16.87 12.34
CA ASN A 4 -55.52 -18.08 12.31
C ASN A 4 -55.33 -18.62 10.88
N ARG A 5 -56.35 -18.48 10.01
CA ARG A 5 -56.25 -18.86 8.59
C ARG A 5 -55.31 -17.94 7.80
N LEU A 6 -55.31 -16.65 8.11
CA LEU A 6 -54.33 -15.70 7.57
C LEU A 6 -52.91 -16.07 8.03
N GLN A 7 -52.68 -16.28 9.33
CA GLN A 7 -51.35 -16.66 9.82
C GLN A 7 -50.79 -17.95 9.20
N GLN A 8 -51.64 -18.93 8.87
CA GLN A 8 -51.22 -20.19 8.25
C GLN A 8 -50.86 -20.03 6.76
N ALA A 9 -51.55 -19.18 6.01
CA ALA A 9 -51.26 -18.91 4.59
C ALA A 9 -50.02 -18.00 4.37
N PHE A 10 -49.63 -17.23 5.39
CA PHE A 10 -48.53 -16.26 5.32
C PHE A 10 -47.20 -16.75 5.93
N ASN A 11 -47.07 -18.03 6.32
CA ASN A 11 -45.92 -18.50 7.10
C ASN A 11 -44.71 -19.02 6.30
N GLU A 12 -44.66 -18.83 4.98
CA GLU A 12 -43.50 -19.17 4.16
C GLU A 12 -42.63 -17.93 3.92
N GLY A 13 -41.39 -17.97 4.42
CA GLY A 13 -40.50 -16.81 4.62
C GLY A 13 -40.16 -15.97 3.37
N GLY A 14 -40.48 -16.44 2.16
CA GLY A 14 -40.26 -15.69 0.91
C GLY A 14 -41.30 -14.58 0.66
N ILE A 15 -42.58 -14.83 0.94
CA ILE A 15 -43.69 -13.94 0.55
C ILE A 15 -43.80 -12.75 1.51
N ASN A 16 -43.65 -12.96 2.81
CA ASN A 16 -43.58 -11.88 3.80
C ASN A 16 -42.35 -10.99 3.59
N GLY A 17 -41.25 -11.54 3.09
CA GLY A 17 -40.08 -10.76 2.68
C GLY A 17 -40.39 -9.83 1.50
N ILE A 18 -41.08 -10.34 0.48
CA ILE A 18 -41.45 -9.57 -0.72
C ILE A 18 -42.53 -8.53 -0.41
N LEU A 19 -43.63 -8.92 0.23
CA LEU A 19 -44.68 -7.99 0.64
C LEU A 19 -44.18 -6.99 1.69
N GLY A 20 -43.26 -7.40 2.56
CA GLY A 20 -42.56 -6.50 3.49
C GLY A 20 -41.70 -5.48 2.77
N THR A 21 -41.01 -5.88 1.70
CA THR A 21 -40.19 -4.99 0.85
C THR A 21 -41.07 -4.03 0.04
N ALA A 22 -42.14 -4.54 -0.59
CA ALA A 22 -43.13 -3.72 -1.30
C ALA A 22 -43.83 -2.73 -0.34
N ASN A 23 -44.19 -3.17 0.87
CA ASN A 23 -44.74 -2.29 1.90
C ASN A 23 -43.73 -1.22 2.34
N THR A 24 -42.44 -1.55 2.42
CA THR A 24 -41.37 -0.57 2.70
C THR A 24 -41.24 0.46 1.57
N LEU A 25 -41.41 0.03 0.32
CA LEU A 25 -41.50 0.90 -0.86
C LEU A 25 -42.63 1.93 -0.73
N PHE A 26 -43.82 1.47 -0.32
CA PHE A 26 -45.01 2.34 -0.24
C PHE A 26 -45.08 3.18 1.04
N LYS A 27 -44.50 2.71 2.16
CA LYS A 27 -44.43 3.46 3.43
C LYS A 27 -43.78 4.83 3.27
N LYS A 28 -42.86 4.98 2.30
CA LYS A 28 -42.21 6.27 1.97
C LYS A 28 -43.20 7.37 1.59
N PHE A 29 -44.32 7.03 0.93
CA PHE A 29 -45.34 8.01 0.53
C PHE A 29 -46.22 8.48 1.70
N ARG A 30 -46.20 7.77 2.83
CA ARG A 30 -47.06 8.08 3.99
C ARG A 30 -46.62 9.31 4.77
N HIS A 31 -45.32 9.63 4.72
CA HIS A 31 -44.70 10.71 5.51
C HIS A 31 -44.01 11.78 4.65
N GLY A 32 -44.09 11.69 3.32
CA GLY A 32 -43.47 12.65 2.41
C GLY A 32 -44.33 13.90 2.20
N TYR A 33 -43.72 15.09 2.22
CA TYR A 33 -44.37 16.32 1.80
C TYR A 33 -44.70 16.25 0.30
N GLY A 34 -45.89 16.72 -0.10
CA GLY A 34 -46.40 16.58 -1.46
C GLY A 34 -45.65 17.41 -2.50
N THR A 35 -44.48 16.94 -2.93
CA THR A 35 -43.70 17.49 -4.05
C THR A 35 -44.15 16.89 -5.38
N ASN A 36 -43.83 17.56 -6.49
CA ASN A 36 -44.11 17.03 -7.83
C ASN A 36 -43.33 15.74 -8.12
N GLU A 37 -42.10 15.63 -7.61
CA GLU A 37 -41.28 14.42 -7.72
C GLU A 37 -41.91 13.23 -6.99
N LEU A 38 -42.41 13.43 -5.76
CA LEU A 38 -43.06 12.37 -4.99
C LEU A 38 -44.35 11.89 -5.67
N ARG A 39 -45.11 12.80 -6.29
CA ARG A 39 -46.32 12.45 -7.05
C ARG A 39 -46.01 11.71 -8.34
N LEU A 40 -44.92 12.04 -9.02
CA LEU A 40 -44.44 11.29 -10.20
C LEU A 40 -43.98 9.88 -9.81
N ASP A 41 -43.23 9.75 -8.72
CA ASP A 41 -42.81 8.46 -8.18
C ASP A 41 -44.02 7.60 -7.76
N LEU A 42 -45.02 8.21 -7.11
CA LEU A 42 -46.26 7.53 -6.73
C LEU A 42 -47.05 7.06 -7.96
N ARG A 43 -47.20 7.94 -8.96
CA ARG A 43 -47.88 7.61 -10.22
C ARG A 43 -47.17 6.45 -10.93
N TYR A 44 -45.85 6.50 -11.02
CA TYR A 44 -45.06 5.44 -11.63
C TYR A 44 -45.18 4.10 -10.89
N CYS A 45 -45.20 4.12 -9.55
CA CYS A 45 -45.44 2.91 -8.75
C CYS A 45 -46.85 2.36 -8.98
N LEU A 46 -47.87 3.22 -9.08
CA LEU A 46 -49.24 2.81 -9.37
C LEU A 46 -49.36 2.21 -10.77
N ASP A 47 -48.81 2.86 -11.80
CA ASP A 47 -48.91 2.41 -13.19
C ASP A 47 -48.29 1.01 -13.40
N ASN A 48 -47.21 0.70 -12.66
CA ASN A 48 -46.49 -0.58 -12.81
C ASN A 48 -46.89 -1.66 -11.80
N MET A 49 -47.35 -1.29 -10.60
CA MET A 49 -47.63 -2.26 -9.52
C MET A 49 -49.10 -2.39 -9.16
N ALA A 50 -49.99 -1.47 -9.57
CA ALA A 50 -51.41 -1.55 -9.19
C ALA A 50 -52.10 -2.78 -9.76
N VAL A 51 -51.84 -3.14 -11.03
CA VAL A 51 -52.46 -4.31 -11.67
C VAL A 51 -51.99 -5.63 -11.02
N PRO A 52 -50.68 -5.89 -10.83
CA PRO A 52 -50.20 -7.06 -10.09
C PRO A 52 -50.71 -7.13 -8.65
N LEU A 53 -50.73 -6.00 -7.93
CA LEU A 53 -51.24 -5.94 -6.55
C LEU A 53 -52.74 -6.25 -6.47
N LEU A 54 -53.53 -5.72 -7.40
CA LEU A 54 -54.97 -5.96 -7.45
C LEU A 54 -55.26 -7.43 -7.79
N ARG A 55 -54.50 -8.03 -8.72
CA ARG A 55 -54.62 -9.47 -9.03
C ARG A 55 -54.23 -10.34 -7.84
N LEU A 56 -53.15 -10.02 -7.15
CA LEU A 56 -52.76 -10.71 -5.93
C LEU A 56 -53.83 -10.58 -4.84
N PHE A 57 -54.39 -9.39 -4.65
CA PHE A 57 -55.45 -9.13 -3.68
C PHE A 57 -56.71 -9.96 -4.01
N SER A 58 -57.19 -9.90 -5.26
CA SER A 58 -58.34 -10.68 -5.71
C SER A 58 -58.09 -12.19 -5.62
N HIS A 59 -56.87 -12.63 -5.89
CA HIS A 59 -56.53 -14.04 -5.73
C HIS A 59 -56.47 -14.46 -4.26
N THR A 60 -55.84 -13.67 -3.40
CA THR A 60 -55.75 -13.95 -1.96
C THR A 60 -57.15 -14.01 -1.36
N ALA A 61 -58.05 -13.10 -1.76
CA ALA A 61 -59.46 -13.15 -1.39
C ALA A 61 -60.14 -14.45 -1.86
N SER A 62 -59.93 -14.86 -3.11
CA SER A 62 -60.45 -16.12 -3.65
C SER A 62 -59.88 -17.38 -2.97
N VAL A 63 -58.61 -17.36 -2.55
CA VAL A 63 -57.96 -18.46 -1.81
C VAL A 63 -58.51 -18.56 -0.39
N ILE A 64 -58.76 -17.42 0.26
CA ILE A 64 -59.41 -17.35 1.58
C ILE A 64 -60.85 -17.89 1.51
N ASP A 65 -61.60 -17.51 0.48
CA ASP A 65 -62.99 -17.96 0.27
C ASP A 65 -63.07 -19.46 -0.09
N SER A 66 -62.08 -19.99 -0.82
CA SER A 66 -62.05 -21.39 -1.24
C SER A 66 -61.38 -22.35 -0.24
N GLY A 67 -60.78 -21.83 0.84
CA GLY A 67 -60.16 -22.63 1.90
C GLY A 67 -58.91 -23.42 1.49
N ARG A 68 -58.27 -23.06 0.37
CA ARG A 68 -57.05 -23.74 -0.13
C ARG A 68 -55.80 -23.11 0.48
N THR A 69 -54.75 -23.91 0.67
CA THR A 69 -53.40 -23.46 1.07
C THR A 69 -52.44 -23.63 -0.09
N GLU A 70 -52.65 -22.90 -1.19
CA GLU A 70 -51.66 -22.80 -2.27
C GLU A 70 -50.85 -21.50 -2.07
N GLU A 71 -49.55 -21.51 -2.40
CA GLU A 71 -48.67 -20.33 -2.38
C GLU A 71 -49.30 -19.18 -3.20
N PRO A 72 -49.89 -18.14 -2.57
CA PRO A 72 -50.69 -17.16 -3.29
C PRO A 72 -49.83 -16.26 -4.19
N PHE A 73 -48.54 -16.13 -3.86
CA PHE A 73 -47.65 -15.14 -4.46
C PHE A 73 -46.68 -15.73 -5.50
N GLY A 74 -46.34 -17.02 -5.42
CA GLY A 74 -45.31 -17.65 -6.27
C GLY A 74 -45.54 -17.43 -7.77
N ARG A 75 -46.81 -17.46 -8.20
CA ARG A 75 -47.21 -17.21 -9.60
C ARG A 75 -47.13 -15.75 -10.06
N TYR A 76 -47.06 -14.80 -9.14
CA TYR A 76 -46.94 -13.36 -9.43
C TYR A 76 -45.49 -12.86 -9.36
N VAL A 77 -44.57 -13.64 -8.78
CA VAL A 77 -43.14 -13.28 -8.69
C VAL A 77 -42.55 -12.93 -10.05
N GLY A 78 -42.92 -13.66 -11.11
CA GLY A 78 -42.46 -13.37 -12.47
C GLY A 78 -42.99 -12.05 -13.06
N GLU A 79 -44.18 -11.60 -12.66
CA GLU A 79 -44.72 -10.29 -13.08
C GLU A 79 -44.03 -9.14 -12.32
N PHE A 80 -43.82 -9.32 -11.01
CA PHE A 80 -43.11 -8.35 -10.16
C PHE A 80 -41.63 -8.22 -10.52
N GLU A 81 -40.96 -9.33 -10.85
CA GLU A 81 -39.58 -9.33 -11.34
C GLU A 81 -39.45 -8.46 -12.61
N LYS A 82 -40.30 -8.68 -13.61
CA LYS A 82 -40.31 -7.88 -14.85
C LYS A 82 -40.61 -6.41 -14.59
N ALA A 83 -41.57 -6.11 -13.72
CA ALA A 83 -41.93 -4.72 -13.38
C ALA A 83 -40.79 -3.99 -12.64
N VAL A 84 -40.15 -4.65 -11.67
CA VAL A 84 -39.02 -4.08 -10.92
C VAL A 84 -37.77 -3.95 -11.80
N ARG A 85 -37.54 -4.90 -12.73
CA ARG A 85 -36.49 -4.80 -13.74
C ARG A 85 -36.71 -3.60 -14.66
N GLY A 86 -37.95 -3.40 -15.15
CA GLY A 86 -38.33 -2.23 -15.94
C GLY A 86 -38.12 -0.91 -15.19
N LEU A 87 -38.53 -0.84 -13.92
CA LEU A 87 -38.31 0.29 -13.03
C LEU A 87 -36.81 0.63 -12.90
N LEU A 88 -35.95 -0.38 -12.72
CA LEU A 88 -34.52 -0.17 -12.51
C LEU A 88 -33.80 0.42 -13.71
N ILE A 89 -34.24 0.13 -14.93
CA ILE A 89 -33.66 0.72 -16.16
C ILE A 89 -33.82 2.25 -16.13
N THR A 90 -34.96 2.75 -15.67
CA THR A 90 -35.26 4.18 -15.62
C THR A 90 -34.66 4.86 -14.39
N VAL A 91 -34.76 4.22 -13.22
CA VAL A 91 -34.43 4.84 -11.93
C VAL A 91 -32.94 4.83 -11.62
N SER A 92 -32.19 3.84 -12.08
CA SER A 92 -30.74 3.74 -11.80
C SER A 92 -29.95 4.95 -12.29
N ARG A 93 -30.38 5.56 -13.40
CA ARG A 93 -29.73 6.72 -14.06
C ARG A 93 -30.07 8.08 -13.43
N SER A 94 -30.97 8.14 -12.44
CA SER A 94 -31.42 9.41 -11.83
C SER A 94 -30.76 9.66 -10.47
N PRO A 95 -29.95 10.72 -10.29
CA PRO A 95 -29.22 11.00 -9.04
C PRO A 95 -30.11 11.39 -7.84
N GLY A 96 -31.39 11.72 -8.07
CA GLY A 96 -32.37 12.00 -7.00
C GLY A 96 -33.14 10.79 -6.47
N ARG A 97 -32.93 9.59 -7.04
CA ARG A 97 -33.78 8.41 -6.78
C ARG A 97 -33.01 7.21 -6.23
N ASP A 98 -31.87 7.46 -5.60
CA ASP A 98 -30.90 6.44 -5.22
C ASP A 98 -31.44 5.40 -4.24
N HIS A 99 -32.21 5.84 -3.26
CA HIS A 99 -32.86 4.95 -2.31
C HIS A 99 -33.86 4.00 -2.98
N LEU A 100 -34.55 4.46 -4.03
CA LEU A 100 -35.51 3.64 -4.79
C LEU A 100 -34.76 2.58 -5.61
N ALA A 101 -33.67 2.97 -6.28
CA ALA A 101 -32.79 2.05 -6.99
C ALA A 101 -32.22 0.97 -6.05
N ILE A 102 -31.68 1.35 -4.89
CA ILE A 102 -31.14 0.43 -3.89
C ILE A 102 -32.19 -0.58 -3.43
N THR A 103 -33.42 -0.13 -3.16
CA THR A 103 -34.51 -0.99 -2.68
C THR A 103 -34.96 -1.99 -3.76
N ALA A 104 -35.05 -1.52 -5.01
CA ALA A 104 -35.40 -2.36 -6.15
C ALA A 104 -34.30 -3.39 -6.48
N ILE A 105 -33.02 -3.03 -6.35
CA ILE A 105 -31.90 -3.96 -6.51
C ILE A 105 -31.93 -5.05 -5.41
N LYS A 106 -32.22 -4.66 -4.15
CA LYS A 106 -32.39 -5.62 -3.04
C LYS A 106 -33.54 -6.60 -3.30
N PHE A 107 -34.63 -6.14 -3.92
CA PHE A 107 -35.73 -7.01 -4.34
C PHE A 107 -35.26 -8.06 -5.36
N LEU A 108 -34.58 -7.65 -6.44
CA LEU A 108 -34.04 -8.61 -7.43
C LEU A 108 -33.04 -9.58 -6.80
N THR A 109 -32.25 -9.13 -5.82
CA THR A 109 -31.29 -9.95 -5.09
C THR A 109 -32.01 -11.06 -4.31
N MET A 110 -33.13 -10.72 -3.66
CA MET A 110 -33.93 -11.69 -2.94
C MET A 110 -34.50 -12.74 -3.90
N VAL A 111 -35.08 -12.31 -5.03
CA VAL A 111 -35.68 -13.22 -6.02
C VAL A 111 -34.62 -14.14 -6.65
N SER A 112 -33.41 -13.66 -6.88
CA SER A 112 -32.33 -14.48 -7.47
C SER A 112 -31.84 -15.60 -6.56
N THR A 113 -31.99 -15.45 -5.24
CA THR A 113 -31.62 -16.48 -4.24
C THR A 113 -32.71 -17.50 -3.92
N MET A 114 -33.91 -17.36 -4.49
CA MET A 114 -35.03 -18.26 -4.23
C MET A 114 -34.98 -19.53 -5.09
N ALA A 115 -35.12 -20.70 -4.44
CA ALA A 115 -34.96 -22.03 -5.05
C ALA A 115 -35.87 -22.30 -6.26
N HIS A 116 -37.07 -21.71 -6.32
CA HIS A 116 -38.04 -21.92 -7.41
C HIS A 116 -38.05 -20.80 -8.46
N HIS A 117 -37.40 -19.66 -8.20
CA HIS A 117 -37.51 -18.45 -9.03
C HIS A 117 -36.19 -18.01 -9.67
N TYR A 118 -35.05 -18.64 -9.34
CA TYR A 118 -33.77 -18.38 -10.02
C TYR A 118 -33.84 -18.59 -11.55
N LYS A 119 -34.71 -19.48 -12.03
CA LYS A 119 -34.95 -19.74 -13.47
C LYS A 119 -35.53 -18.55 -14.24
N LEU A 120 -36.05 -17.54 -13.53
CA LEU A 120 -36.48 -16.27 -14.14
C LEU A 120 -35.29 -15.46 -14.67
N PHE A 121 -34.09 -15.71 -14.16
CA PHE A 121 -32.86 -15.03 -14.56
C PHE A 121 -32.12 -15.81 -15.65
N ASN A 122 -32.74 -16.17 -16.77
CA ASN A 122 -32.05 -16.89 -17.88
C ASN A 122 -30.93 -16.04 -18.54
N ASP A 123 -30.12 -16.62 -19.43
CA ASP A 123 -28.95 -15.95 -20.04
C ASP A 123 -29.29 -14.58 -20.67
N ALA A 124 -30.42 -14.48 -21.36
CA ALA A 124 -30.89 -13.21 -21.95
C ALA A 124 -31.28 -12.18 -20.88
N SER A 125 -31.89 -12.63 -19.78
CA SER A 125 -32.27 -11.77 -18.65
C SER A 125 -31.06 -11.36 -17.82
N LEU A 126 -30.05 -12.24 -17.70
CA LEU A 126 -28.78 -11.94 -17.05
C LEU A 126 -27.97 -10.91 -17.82
N ASP A 127 -27.85 -11.05 -19.14
CA ASP A 127 -27.20 -10.05 -19.98
C ASP A 127 -27.89 -8.70 -19.84
N GLN A 128 -29.24 -8.67 -19.85
CA GLN A 128 -30.01 -7.45 -19.64
C GLN A 128 -29.82 -6.85 -18.24
N ILE A 129 -29.89 -7.66 -17.18
CA ILE A 129 -29.70 -7.21 -15.78
C ILE A 129 -28.28 -6.73 -15.56
N CYS A 130 -27.30 -7.44 -16.13
CA CYS A 130 -25.91 -7.03 -16.08
C CYS A 130 -25.75 -5.67 -16.78
N ARG A 131 -26.14 -5.53 -18.05
CA ARG A 131 -25.99 -4.29 -18.83
C ARG A 131 -26.80 -3.10 -18.31
N SER A 132 -27.99 -3.35 -17.77
CA SER A 132 -28.95 -2.27 -17.49
C SER A 132 -29.04 -1.90 -16.01
N ILE A 133 -28.58 -2.78 -15.10
CA ILE A 133 -28.77 -2.62 -13.66
C ILE A 133 -27.45 -2.78 -12.92
N VAL A 134 -26.73 -3.89 -13.09
CA VAL A 134 -25.47 -4.10 -12.36
C VAL A 134 -24.41 -3.16 -12.90
N ILE A 135 -24.16 -3.18 -14.21
CA ILE A 135 -23.15 -2.37 -14.88
C ILE A 135 -23.42 -0.88 -14.58
N PRO A 136 -24.57 -0.25 -14.83
CA PRO A 136 -24.72 1.20 -14.60
C PRO A 136 -24.68 1.65 -13.12
N ASN A 137 -24.82 0.72 -12.16
CA ASN A 137 -24.77 1.04 -10.73
C ASN A 137 -23.47 0.58 -10.05
N VAL A 138 -22.69 -0.28 -10.69
CA VAL A 138 -21.34 -0.68 -10.26
C VAL A 138 -20.29 0.08 -11.06
N MET A 139 -20.49 0.13 -12.38
CA MET A 139 -19.77 0.98 -13.30
C MET A 139 -20.03 2.44 -13.04
N LEU A 140 -19.02 3.14 -13.44
CA LEU A 140 -18.84 4.56 -13.38
C LEU A 140 -19.45 5.19 -14.66
N HIS A 141 -19.44 6.53 -14.79
CA HIS A 141 -20.11 7.26 -15.89
C HIS A 141 -19.45 6.99 -17.28
N GLU A 142 -19.99 7.53 -18.39
CA GLU A 142 -19.39 7.36 -19.74
C GLU A 142 -17.89 7.74 -19.76
N GLU A 143 -17.52 8.78 -19.00
CA GLU A 143 -16.12 9.19 -18.79
C GLU A 143 -15.24 8.07 -18.22
N ASP A 144 -15.82 7.14 -17.46
CA ASP A 144 -15.11 6.06 -16.81
C ASP A 144 -15.09 4.76 -17.64
N GLU A 145 -15.95 4.62 -18.64
CA GLU A 145 -15.82 3.59 -19.68
C GLU A 145 -14.62 3.93 -20.58
N GLU A 146 -14.46 5.21 -20.93
CA GLU A 146 -13.23 5.70 -21.58
C GLU A 146 -11.99 5.47 -20.70
N LEU A 147 -12.06 5.75 -19.38
CA LEU A 147 -10.95 5.42 -18.49
C LEU A 147 -10.71 3.91 -18.38
N PHE A 148 -11.75 3.08 -18.42
CA PHE A 148 -11.60 1.62 -18.38
C PHE A 148 -10.80 1.10 -19.58
N GLU A 149 -11.06 1.64 -20.77
CA GLU A 149 -10.41 1.23 -22.02
C GLU A 149 -9.05 1.91 -22.23
N PHE A 150 -8.93 3.21 -21.95
CA PHE A 150 -7.78 4.03 -22.34
C PHE A 150 -6.89 4.47 -21.16
N ASN A 151 -7.34 4.36 -19.91
CA ASN A 151 -6.54 4.77 -18.74
C ASN A 151 -6.91 3.97 -17.47
N TYR A 152 -6.63 2.67 -17.51
CA TYR A 152 -7.02 1.72 -16.46
C TYR A 152 -6.47 2.09 -15.07
N ILE A 153 -5.33 2.77 -14.99
CA ILE A 153 -4.71 3.15 -13.70
C ILE A 153 -5.60 4.14 -12.96
N GLU A 154 -6.03 5.20 -13.65
CA GLU A 154 -6.90 6.23 -13.07
C GLU A 154 -8.29 5.66 -12.77
N PHE A 155 -8.83 4.79 -13.64
CA PHE A 155 -10.06 4.05 -13.39
C PHE A 155 -9.99 3.32 -12.04
N ILE A 156 -8.99 2.45 -11.86
CA ILE A 156 -8.84 1.65 -10.64
C ILE A 156 -8.62 2.55 -9.41
N ARG A 157 -7.82 3.61 -9.56
CA ARG A 157 -7.54 4.55 -8.45
C ARG A 157 -8.82 5.21 -7.95
N ARG A 158 -9.61 5.80 -8.85
CA ARG A 158 -10.91 6.41 -8.52
C ARG A 158 -11.88 5.39 -7.93
N ASP A 159 -11.91 4.20 -8.50
CA ASP A 159 -12.86 3.16 -8.11
C ASP A 159 -12.56 2.53 -6.74
N MET A 160 -11.28 2.49 -6.34
CA MET A 160 -10.81 1.95 -5.05
C MET A 160 -10.68 3.02 -3.94
N GLU A 161 -10.41 4.29 -4.28
CA GLU A 161 -10.28 5.40 -3.32
C GLU A 161 -11.61 6.13 -3.04
N GLY A 162 -12.68 5.83 -3.79
CA GLY A 162 -14.01 6.42 -3.63
C GLY A 162 -14.73 6.07 -2.31
N SER A 163 -15.41 7.07 -1.73
CA SER A 163 -16.22 6.98 -0.50
C SER A 163 -17.50 6.17 -0.72
N ASP A 164 -17.44 4.85 -0.59
CA ASP A 164 -18.63 3.97 -0.68
C ASP A 164 -19.04 3.38 0.68
N VAL A 165 -19.44 4.26 1.59
CA VAL A 165 -20.19 3.85 2.80
C VAL A 165 -21.67 4.06 2.48
N ASP A 166 -22.33 2.98 2.02
CA ASP A 166 -23.76 2.84 1.67
C ASP A 166 -24.28 3.43 0.34
N THR A 167 -23.78 2.93 -0.80
CA THR A 167 -24.20 3.37 -2.16
C THR A 167 -24.86 2.27 -3.01
N LYS A 168 -25.50 2.66 -4.14
CA LYS A 168 -26.11 1.76 -5.15
C LYS A 168 -25.19 0.61 -5.56
N ARG A 169 -23.88 0.87 -5.55
CA ARG A 169 -22.81 -0.09 -5.85
C ARG A 169 -22.84 -1.30 -4.91
N ARG A 170 -23.01 -1.09 -3.59
CA ARG A 170 -23.14 -2.18 -2.62
C ARG A 170 -24.36 -3.05 -2.90
N ALA A 171 -25.49 -2.43 -3.21
CA ALA A 171 -26.72 -3.16 -3.55
C ALA A 171 -26.54 -3.99 -4.84
N ALA A 172 -25.93 -3.41 -5.88
CA ALA A 172 -25.69 -4.09 -7.15
C ALA A 172 -24.70 -5.25 -7.02
N CYS A 173 -23.70 -5.13 -6.14
CA CYS A 173 -22.81 -6.24 -5.80
C CYS A 173 -23.50 -7.38 -5.05
N GLU A 174 -24.42 -7.09 -4.13
CA GLU A 174 -25.24 -8.14 -3.48
C GLU A 174 -26.15 -8.85 -4.48
N LEU A 175 -26.71 -8.13 -5.46
CA LEU A 175 -27.46 -8.73 -6.57
C LEU A 175 -26.61 -9.72 -7.38
N LEU A 176 -25.39 -9.33 -7.73
CA LEU A 176 -24.44 -10.22 -8.41
C LEU A 176 -24.17 -11.49 -7.60
N LYS A 177 -23.95 -11.35 -6.29
CA LYS A 177 -23.75 -12.49 -5.40
C LYS A 177 -24.97 -13.42 -5.37
N GLY A 178 -26.17 -12.86 -5.29
CA GLY A 178 -27.42 -13.64 -5.32
C GLY A 178 -27.57 -14.42 -6.63
N ILE A 179 -27.30 -13.78 -7.77
CA ILE A 179 -27.33 -14.40 -9.09
C ILE A 179 -26.26 -15.50 -9.22
N ALA A 180 -25.02 -15.22 -8.82
CA ALA A 180 -23.89 -16.16 -8.90
C ALA A 180 -24.09 -17.42 -8.04
N THR A 181 -25.00 -17.39 -7.07
CA THR A 181 -25.33 -18.55 -6.23
C THR A 181 -25.93 -19.70 -7.07
N HIS A 182 -26.59 -19.40 -8.19
CA HIS A 182 -27.27 -20.37 -9.03
C HIS A 182 -26.67 -20.52 -10.44
N TYR A 183 -25.81 -19.58 -10.86
CA TYR A 183 -25.11 -19.62 -12.15
C TYR A 183 -23.69 -20.16 -11.99
N ARG A 184 -23.53 -21.46 -12.27
CA ARG A 184 -22.23 -22.17 -12.30
C ARG A 184 -21.88 -22.59 -13.73
N GLU A 185 -21.91 -21.66 -14.68
CA GLU A 185 -21.23 -21.90 -15.94
C GLU A 185 -19.77 -21.44 -15.81
N LYS A 186 -18.86 -22.40 -15.90
CA LYS A 186 -17.45 -22.15 -16.09
C LYS A 186 -17.28 -21.56 -17.50
N SER A 187 -17.45 -20.25 -17.66
CA SER A 187 -16.89 -19.60 -18.84
C SER A 187 -15.39 -19.88 -18.80
N GLN A 188 -14.90 -20.69 -19.75
CA GLN A 188 -13.49 -21.03 -19.84
C GLN A 188 -12.68 -19.83 -20.32
N ASP A 189 -13.31 -18.89 -21.04
CA ASP A 189 -12.65 -17.71 -21.54
C ASP A 189 -12.45 -16.67 -20.44
N VAL A 190 -11.21 -16.25 -20.23
CA VAL A 190 -10.83 -15.21 -19.25
C VAL A 190 -11.13 -13.81 -19.77
N ASN A 191 -11.34 -13.63 -21.07
CA ASN A 191 -11.59 -12.33 -21.70
C ASN A 191 -13.09 -12.00 -21.86
N SER A 192 -13.98 -12.99 -21.82
CA SER A 192 -15.43 -12.78 -21.87
C SER A 192 -15.95 -11.94 -20.69
N TYR A 193 -16.88 -11.00 -20.91
CA TYR A 193 -17.53 -10.22 -19.85
C TYR A 193 -16.54 -9.51 -18.89
N PRO A 194 -15.63 -8.69 -19.40
CA PRO A 194 -14.52 -8.11 -18.62
C PRO A 194 -15.00 -7.27 -17.43
N LEU A 195 -16.09 -6.52 -17.61
CA LEU A 195 -16.68 -5.67 -16.58
C LEU A 195 -17.27 -6.48 -15.43
N LEU A 196 -17.99 -7.56 -15.74
CA LEU A 196 -18.59 -8.46 -14.75
C LEU A 196 -17.49 -9.08 -13.86
N LYS A 197 -16.39 -9.52 -14.48
CA LYS A 197 -15.23 -10.09 -13.78
C LYS A 197 -14.53 -9.04 -12.92
N ALA A 198 -14.34 -7.82 -13.41
CA ALA A 198 -13.79 -6.72 -12.62
C ALA A 198 -14.67 -6.41 -11.39
N CYS A 199 -16.00 -6.36 -11.56
CA CYS A 199 -16.95 -6.17 -10.45
C CYS A 199 -16.86 -7.28 -9.40
N ALA A 200 -16.78 -8.54 -9.85
CA ALA A 200 -16.64 -9.68 -8.95
C ALA A 200 -15.32 -9.62 -8.16
N LEU A 201 -14.21 -9.31 -8.82
CA LEU A 201 -12.90 -9.16 -8.18
C LEU A 201 -12.87 -7.98 -7.20
N LYS A 202 -13.51 -6.86 -7.54
CA LYS A 202 -13.69 -5.73 -6.61
C LYS A 202 -14.48 -6.15 -5.39
N PHE A 203 -15.61 -6.84 -5.56
CA PHE A 203 -16.42 -7.33 -4.44
C PHE A 203 -15.58 -8.21 -3.51
N LEU A 204 -14.86 -9.18 -4.07
CA LEU A 204 -13.97 -10.05 -3.30
C LEU A 204 -12.90 -9.25 -2.55
N THR A 205 -12.33 -8.21 -3.18
CA THR A 205 -11.33 -7.33 -2.58
C THR A 205 -11.89 -6.50 -1.43
N VAL A 206 -13.08 -5.92 -1.60
CA VAL A 206 -13.73 -5.06 -0.59
C VAL A 206 -14.13 -5.88 0.64
N PHE A 207 -14.72 -7.06 0.44
CA PHE A 207 -15.25 -7.90 1.51
C PHE A 207 -14.29 -8.99 2.01
N ARG A 208 -13.01 -8.93 1.62
CA ARG A 208 -11.98 -9.94 1.95
C ARG A 208 -11.90 -10.31 3.44
N ASP A 209 -12.16 -9.35 4.33
CA ASP A 209 -12.07 -9.55 5.78
C ASP A 209 -13.21 -10.46 6.28
N GLN A 210 -14.39 -10.39 5.64
CA GLN A 210 -15.57 -11.20 5.95
C GLN A 210 -15.57 -12.58 5.27
N LEU A 211 -14.65 -12.85 4.34
CA LEU A 211 -14.61 -14.11 3.62
C LEU A 211 -13.90 -15.22 4.43
N PRO A 212 -14.50 -16.42 4.57
CA PRO A 212 -13.85 -17.56 5.18
C PRO A 212 -12.60 -17.98 4.38
N LYS A 213 -11.52 -18.34 5.09
CA LYS A 213 -10.26 -18.79 4.48
C LYS A 213 -10.48 -19.92 3.47
N SER A 214 -11.29 -20.93 3.82
CA SER A 214 -11.59 -22.07 2.95
C SER A 214 -12.22 -21.65 1.62
N SER A 215 -13.16 -20.71 1.66
CA SER A 215 -13.81 -20.17 0.46
C SER A 215 -12.83 -19.42 -0.43
N VAL A 216 -11.95 -18.60 0.16
CA VAL A 216 -10.94 -17.85 -0.60
C VAL A 216 -9.92 -18.80 -1.24
N MET A 217 -9.45 -19.81 -0.50
CA MET A 217 -8.51 -20.80 -1.03
C MET A 217 -9.13 -21.63 -2.16
N ALA A 218 -10.43 -21.92 -2.11
CA ALA A 218 -11.15 -22.59 -3.19
C ALA A 218 -11.30 -21.71 -4.45
N LEU A 219 -11.40 -20.39 -4.27
CA LEU A 219 -11.51 -19.42 -5.38
C LEU A 219 -10.17 -19.03 -5.99
N LEU A 220 -9.08 -19.17 -5.24
CA LEU A 220 -7.75 -18.72 -5.64
C LEU A 220 -7.33 -19.22 -7.04
N PRO A 221 -7.51 -20.50 -7.43
CA PRO A 221 -7.15 -20.97 -8.77
C PRO A 221 -7.84 -20.21 -9.90
N GLU A 222 -9.12 -19.85 -9.74
CA GLU A 222 -9.85 -19.09 -10.75
C GLU A 222 -9.35 -17.64 -10.81
N VAL A 223 -9.02 -17.02 -9.68
CA VAL A 223 -8.44 -15.68 -9.67
C VAL A 223 -7.05 -15.66 -10.33
N LEU A 224 -6.25 -16.72 -10.15
CA LEU A 224 -4.95 -16.84 -10.83
C LEU A 224 -5.09 -16.86 -12.36
N ARG A 225 -6.20 -17.39 -12.90
CA ARG A 225 -6.46 -17.38 -14.34
C ARG A 225 -6.73 -15.98 -14.86
N PHE A 226 -7.37 -15.12 -14.06
CA PHE A 226 -7.65 -13.73 -14.43
C PHE A 226 -6.40 -12.84 -14.52
N LEU A 227 -5.27 -13.27 -13.93
CA LEU A 227 -3.98 -12.60 -14.18
C LEU A 227 -3.52 -12.73 -15.64
N GLY A 228 -3.99 -13.76 -16.36
CA GLY A 228 -3.71 -13.95 -17.78
C GLY A 228 -4.72 -13.26 -18.72
N ALA A 229 -5.62 -12.43 -18.21
CA ALA A 229 -6.58 -11.71 -19.04
C ALA A 229 -5.93 -10.56 -19.80
N GLU A 230 -6.35 -10.35 -21.05
CA GLU A 230 -5.87 -9.27 -21.93
C GLU A 230 -6.28 -7.88 -21.41
N SER A 231 -7.41 -7.81 -20.70
CA SER A 231 -7.86 -6.56 -20.08
C SER A 231 -6.94 -6.17 -18.91
N ASN A 232 -6.31 -5.01 -19.04
CA ASN A 232 -5.47 -4.40 -18.01
C ASN A 232 -6.20 -4.21 -16.69
N VAL A 233 -7.51 -3.94 -16.74
CA VAL A 233 -8.34 -3.81 -15.54
C VAL A 233 -8.51 -5.15 -14.82
N ILE A 234 -8.82 -6.23 -15.54
CA ILE A 234 -9.09 -7.55 -14.92
C ILE A 234 -7.86 -8.08 -14.20
N HIS A 235 -6.71 -8.15 -14.88
CA HIS A 235 -5.52 -8.71 -14.25
C HIS A 235 -5.00 -7.81 -13.13
N SER A 236 -5.22 -6.49 -13.20
CA SER A 236 -4.91 -5.57 -12.11
C SER A 236 -5.80 -5.82 -10.89
N TYR A 237 -7.11 -5.98 -11.08
CA TYR A 237 -8.03 -6.31 -9.99
C TYR A 237 -7.72 -7.67 -9.35
N ALA A 238 -7.33 -8.66 -10.15
CA ALA A 238 -6.90 -9.96 -9.65
C ALA A 238 -5.63 -9.81 -8.80
N ALA A 239 -4.65 -9.03 -9.26
CA ALA A 239 -3.44 -8.72 -8.50
C ALA A 239 -3.74 -7.96 -7.19
N ILE A 240 -4.65 -6.98 -7.22
CA ILE A 240 -5.09 -6.22 -6.03
C ILE A 240 -5.76 -7.14 -5.02
N PHE A 241 -6.67 -8.01 -5.47
CA PHE A 241 -7.32 -8.98 -4.59
C PHE A 241 -6.27 -9.83 -3.87
N ILE A 242 -5.32 -10.41 -4.62
CA ILE A 242 -4.26 -11.26 -4.06
C ILE A 242 -3.40 -10.46 -3.06
N ASP A 243 -2.93 -9.25 -3.40
CA ASP A 243 -2.16 -8.39 -2.48
C ASP A 243 -2.92 -8.14 -1.17
N LYS A 244 -4.21 -7.81 -1.27
CA LYS A 244 -5.05 -7.47 -0.11
C LYS A 244 -5.42 -8.67 0.74
N VAL A 245 -5.68 -9.83 0.13
CA VAL A 245 -5.98 -11.08 0.84
C VAL A 245 -4.80 -11.52 1.69
N LEU A 246 -3.57 -11.44 1.15
CA LEU A 246 -2.35 -11.80 1.88
C LEU A 246 -2.04 -10.90 3.09
N LEU A 247 -2.74 -9.77 3.22
CA LEU A 247 -2.62 -8.84 4.35
C LEU A 247 -3.68 -9.04 5.44
N VAL A 248 -4.68 -9.90 5.21
CA VAL A 248 -5.76 -10.14 6.17
C VAL A 248 -5.21 -10.80 7.43
N LYS A 249 -5.60 -10.26 8.59
CA LYS A 249 -5.24 -10.75 9.91
C LYS A 249 -6.48 -11.12 10.70
N ASP A 250 -6.40 -12.22 11.43
CA ASP A 250 -7.42 -12.62 12.40
C ASP A 250 -7.26 -11.87 13.73
N GLU A 251 -8.21 -12.08 14.64
CA GLU A 251 -8.16 -11.53 16.00
C GLU A 251 -6.82 -11.87 16.68
N GLY A 252 -6.18 -10.86 17.27
CA GLY A 252 -4.82 -10.97 17.82
C GLY A 252 -3.69 -10.71 16.81
N GLY A 253 -4.00 -10.26 15.58
CA GLY A 253 -3.01 -9.77 14.62
C GLY A 253 -2.23 -10.87 13.88
N ARG A 254 -2.67 -12.13 13.99
CA ARG A 254 -2.09 -13.28 13.28
C ARG A 254 -2.53 -13.24 11.82
N ALA A 255 -1.59 -13.48 10.90
CA ALA A 255 -1.92 -13.56 9.47
C ALA A 255 -2.84 -14.76 9.20
N ARG A 256 -3.96 -14.52 8.51
CA ARG A 256 -4.92 -15.58 8.14
C ARG A 256 -4.32 -16.55 7.12
N TYR A 257 -3.50 -16.01 6.21
CA TYR A 257 -2.81 -16.74 5.16
C TYR A 257 -1.32 -16.80 5.45
N VAL A 258 -0.75 -17.99 5.40
CA VAL A 258 0.67 -18.25 5.69
C VAL A 258 1.38 -18.78 4.45
N ALA A 259 2.71 -18.82 4.48
CA ALA A 259 3.55 -19.25 3.35
C ALA A 259 3.16 -20.64 2.80
N SER A 260 2.78 -21.57 3.68
CA SER A 260 2.36 -22.93 3.28
C SER A 260 1.04 -22.96 2.50
N ASP A 261 0.15 -21.98 2.69
CA ASP A 261 -1.10 -21.90 1.93
C ASP A 261 -0.84 -21.48 0.47
N ILE A 262 0.18 -20.66 0.25
CA ILE A 262 0.52 -20.08 -1.06
C ILE A 262 1.52 -20.94 -1.83
N ALA A 263 2.36 -21.71 -1.13
CA ALA A 263 3.39 -22.55 -1.73
C ALA A 263 2.90 -23.42 -2.91
N PRO A 264 1.71 -24.08 -2.87
CA PRO A 264 1.22 -24.89 -3.99
C PRO A 264 0.92 -24.07 -5.26
N PHE A 265 0.61 -22.79 -5.11
CA PHE A 265 0.20 -21.90 -6.19
C PHE A 265 1.34 -21.01 -6.68
N LEU A 266 2.44 -20.92 -5.93
CA LEU A 266 3.53 -19.98 -6.16
C LEU A 266 4.09 -20.00 -7.60
N PRO A 267 4.36 -21.16 -8.23
CA PRO A 267 4.91 -21.17 -9.60
C PRO A 267 3.94 -20.58 -10.62
N VAL A 268 2.66 -20.96 -10.55
CA VAL A 268 1.62 -20.48 -11.49
C VAL A 268 1.32 -19.00 -11.24
N LEU A 269 1.24 -18.60 -9.96
CA LEU A 269 1.02 -17.22 -9.56
C LEU A 269 2.12 -16.28 -10.09
N LEU A 270 3.39 -16.61 -9.85
CA LEU A 270 4.51 -15.80 -10.32
C LEU A 270 4.57 -15.77 -11.85
N ASN A 271 4.42 -16.92 -12.50
CA ASN A 271 4.38 -16.99 -13.95
C ASN A 271 3.30 -16.07 -14.53
N ASN A 272 2.08 -16.16 -14.01
CA ASN A 272 0.97 -15.35 -14.52
C ASN A 272 1.16 -13.85 -14.24
N LEU A 273 1.69 -13.48 -13.07
CA LEU A 273 2.02 -12.08 -12.76
C LEU A 273 3.09 -11.51 -13.73
N PHE A 274 4.15 -12.27 -14.02
CA PHE A 274 5.16 -11.85 -15.01
C PHE A 274 4.62 -11.82 -16.44
N ILE A 275 3.64 -12.66 -16.78
CA ILE A 275 2.93 -12.59 -18.06
C ILE A 275 2.05 -11.33 -18.11
N SER A 276 1.37 -10.94 -17.01
CA SER A 276 0.55 -9.73 -16.97
C SER A 276 1.33 -8.46 -17.33
N LEU A 277 2.63 -8.42 -16.99
CA LEU A 277 3.55 -7.32 -17.33
C LEU A 277 4.02 -7.34 -18.79
N LYS A 278 3.61 -8.32 -19.59
CA LYS A 278 3.92 -8.39 -21.04
C LYS A 278 2.77 -7.94 -21.92
N PHE A 279 1.57 -7.72 -21.36
CA PHE A 279 0.45 -7.17 -22.12
C PHE A 279 0.71 -5.70 -22.47
N PRO A 280 0.19 -5.23 -23.61
CA PRO A 280 0.32 -3.83 -24.01
C PRO A 280 -0.19 -2.88 -22.92
N GLU A 281 0.59 -1.83 -22.64
CA GLU A 281 0.30 -0.79 -21.63
C GLU A 281 0.29 -1.28 -20.16
N SER A 282 0.60 -2.56 -19.94
CA SER A 282 0.73 -3.16 -18.60
C SER A 282 2.20 -3.40 -18.20
N GLU A 283 3.18 -2.97 -19.02
CA GLU A 283 4.60 -3.19 -18.75
C GLU A 283 5.08 -2.56 -17.44
N GLU A 284 4.45 -1.45 -17.04
CA GLU A 284 4.69 -0.73 -15.79
C GLU A 284 3.43 -0.71 -14.88
N ASN A 285 2.68 -1.83 -14.86
CA ASN A 285 1.50 -1.97 -14.03
C ASN A 285 1.85 -2.08 -12.54
N GLN A 286 1.63 -0.98 -11.81
CA GLN A 286 1.98 -0.84 -10.40
C GLN A 286 1.29 -1.86 -9.47
N TYR A 287 0.08 -2.30 -9.82
CA TYR A 287 -0.70 -3.23 -9.00
C TYR A 287 -0.15 -4.65 -9.10
N VAL A 288 0.25 -5.05 -10.31
CA VAL A 288 0.90 -6.33 -10.56
C VAL A 288 2.25 -6.39 -9.87
N MET A 289 3.10 -5.36 -10.01
CA MET A 289 4.41 -5.34 -9.34
C MET A 289 4.30 -5.34 -7.81
N LYS A 290 3.34 -4.61 -7.26
CA LYS A 290 3.03 -4.65 -5.82
C LYS A 290 2.62 -6.06 -5.37
N CYS A 291 1.82 -6.76 -6.17
CA CYS A 291 1.44 -8.14 -5.88
C CYS A 291 2.65 -9.07 -5.93
N ILE A 292 3.54 -8.95 -6.92
CA ILE A 292 4.81 -9.71 -6.98
C ILE A 292 5.63 -9.48 -5.70
N MET A 293 5.83 -8.22 -5.30
CA MET A 293 6.51 -7.84 -4.06
C MET A 293 5.87 -8.52 -2.84
N ARG A 294 4.54 -8.49 -2.74
CA ARG A 294 3.78 -9.10 -1.64
C ARG A 294 3.97 -10.61 -1.58
N VAL A 295 3.84 -11.28 -2.72
CA VAL A 295 3.94 -12.73 -2.85
C VAL A 295 5.35 -13.20 -2.48
N LEU A 296 6.38 -12.58 -3.05
CA LEU A 296 7.78 -12.91 -2.74
C LEU A 296 8.15 -12.54 -1.28
N GLY A 297 7.54 -11.49 -0.74
CA GLY A 297 7.70 -11.09 0.66
C GLY A 297 6.97 -11.98 1.67
N GLY A 298 5.98 -12.78 1.25
CA GLY A 298 5.19 -13.66 2.12
C GLY A 298 5.49 -15.15 1.94
N ALA A 299 5.93 -15.57 0.76
CA ALA A 299 6.16 -16.97 0.42
C ALA A 299 7.50 -17.52 0.96
N ASP A 300 7.59 -18.84 1.04
CA ASP A 300 8.88 -19.52 1.20
C ASP A 300 9.47 -19.79 -0.19
N VAL A 301 10.50 -19.04 -0.54
CA VAL A 301 11.09 -19.04 -1.89
C VAL A 301 12.45 -19.72 -1.82
N SER A 302 12.59 -20.83 -2.56
CA SER A 302 13.88 -21.51 -2.74
C SER A 302 14.87 -20.67 -3.58
N GLY A 303 16.17 -20.91 -3.43
CA GLY A 303 17.20 -20.22 -4.22
C GLY A 303 17.01 -20.34 -5.73
N HIS A 304 16.51 -21.48 -6.23
CA HIS A 304 16.25 -21.66 -7.67
C HIS A 304 15.12 -20.77 -8.18
N VAL A 305 13.98 -20.72 -7.48
CA VAL A 305 12.84 -19.85 -7.85
C VAL A 305 13.26 -18.39 -7.76
N ALA A 306 14.06 -18.03 -6.75
CA ALA A 306 14.60 -16.69 -6.60
C ALA A 306 15.48 -16.27 -7.79
N ALA A 307 16.34 -17.15 -8.28
CA ALA A 307 17.19 -16.88 -9.44
C ALA A 307 16.36 -16.62 -10.71
N THR A 308 15.32 -17.42 -10.96
CA THR A 308 14.40 -17.20 -12.09
C THR A 308 13.67 -15.86 -11.98
N CYS A 309 13.16 -15.53 -10.78
CA CYS A 309 12.50 -14.24 -10.54
C CYS A 309 13.47 -13.07 -10.73
N MET A 310 14.71 -13.20 -10.24
CA MET A 310 15.75 -12.19 -10.37
C MET A 310 16.06 -11.89 -11.83
N SER A 311 16.23 -12.92 -12.66
CA SER A 311 16.45 -12.76 -14.10
C SER A 311 15.28 -12.06 -14.79
N GLY A 312 14.04 -12.46 -14.48
CA GLY A 312 12.82 -11.83 -15.00
C GLY A 312 12.72 -10.35 -14.62
N MET A 313 12.96 -10.01 -13.35
CA MET A 313 12.93 -8.63 -12.86
C MET A 313 14.08 -7.79 -13.42
N ALA A 314 15.29 -8.34 -13.57
CA ALA A 314 16.43 -7.64 -14.18
C ALA A 314 16.15 -7.28 -15.65
N SER A 315 15.48 -8.18 -16.39
CA SER A 315 15.01 -7.89 -17.75
C SER A 315 14.02 -6.71 -17.78
N ILE A 316 13.08 -6.67 -16.83
CA ILE A 316 12.13 -5.57 -16.69
C ILE A 316 12.87 -4.27 -16.34
N LEU A 317 13.76 -4.29 -15.34
CA LEU A 317 14.54 -3.13 -14.92
C LEU A 317 15.30 -2.52 -16.11
N ASN A 318 15.97 -3.33 -16.92
CA ASN A 318 16.72 -2.86 -18.10
C ASN A 318 15.82 -2.21 -19.16
N LYS A 319 14.54 -2.60 -19.27
CA LYS A 319 13.57 -1.94 -20.16
C LYS A 319 13.14 -0.59 -19.58
N VAL A 320 12.79 -0.57 -18.30
CA VAL A 320 12.33 0.64 -17.60
C VAL A 320 13.44 1.69 -17.52
N CYS A 321 14.70 1.30 -17.34
CA CYS A 321 15.85 2.22 -17.37
C CYS A 321 15.94 3.05 -18.67
N LYS A 322 15.35 2.59 -19.77
CA LYS A 322 15.35 3.34 -21.04
C LYS A 322 14.28 4.44 -21.06
N ASN A 323 13.17 4.26 -20.34
CA ASN A 323 12.06 5.20 -20.31
C ASN A 323 11.16 4.93 -19.08
N PRO A 324 11.52 5.41 -17.89
CA PRO A 324 10.73 5.19 -16.68
C PRO A 324 9.44 6.03 -16.72
N LYS A 325 8.26 5.38 -16.81
CA LYS A 325 6.98 6.09 -16.90
C LYS A 325 6.25 6.19 -15.57
N ASN A 326 6.32 5.15 -14.73
CA ASN A 326 5.53 5.03 -13.52
C ASN A 326 6.41 4.93 -12.25
N PRO A 327 6.53 6.01 -11.45
CA PRO A 327 7.38 6.01 -10.26
C PRO A 327 6.90 5.06 -9.15
N ILE A 328 5.60 4.76 -9.07
CA ILE A 328 5.03 3.83 -8.07
C ILE A 328 5.40 2.39 -8.44
N PHE A 329 5.32 2.05 -9.72
CA PHE A 329 5.82 0.76 -10.22
C PHE A 329 7.31 0.59 -9.91
N ASN A 330 8.12 1.61 -10.24
CA ASN A 330 9.56 1.60 -10.01
C ASN A 330 9.92 1.37 -8.54
N HIS A 331 9.20 2.05 -7.63
CA HIS A 331 9.35 1.83 -6.20
C HIS A 331 9.12 0.35 -5.81
N TYR A 332 8.00 -0.25 -6.25
CA TYR A 332 7.72 -1.64 -5.94
C TYR A 332 8.68 -2.63 -6.63
N LEU A 333 9.21 -2.31 -7.81
CA LEU A 333 10.22 -3.12 -8.48
C LEU A 333 11.50 -3.21 -7.64
N PHE A 334 12.03 -2.07 -7.19
CA PHE A 334 13.21 -2.03 -6.32
C PHE A 334 12.95 -2.65 -4.95
N GLU A 335 11.78 -2.44 -4.36
CA GLU A 335 11.40 -3.08 -3.09
C GLU A 335 11.31 -4.62 -3.26
N THR A 336 10.83 -5.10 -4.41
CA THR A 336 10.79 -6.53 -4.71
C THR A 336 12.19 -7.14 -4.74
N PHE A 337 13.16 -6.47 -5.39
CA PHE A 337 14.56 -6.89 -5.33
C PHE A 337 15.08 -6.92 -3.89
N ALA A 338 14.88 -5.84 -3.13
CA ALA A 338 15.37 -5.74 -1.76
C ALA A 338 14.80 -6.82 -0.84
N VAL A 339 13.50 -7.09 -0.94
CA VAL A 339 12.80 -8.12 -0.17
C VAL A 339 13.29 -9.53 -0.54
N LEU A 340 13.41 -9.83 -1.84
CA LEU A 340 13.85 -11.13 -2.31
C LEU A 340 15.29 -11.43 -1.87
N ILE A 341 16.20 -10.47 -2.05
CA ILE A 341 17.61 -10.59 -1.65
C ILE A 341 17.70 -10.84 -0.15
N ARG A 342 17.00 -10.06 0.68
CA ARG A 342 17.01 -10.24 2.14
C ARG A 342 16.59 -11.64 2.54
N ARG A 343 15.39 -12.05 2.09
CA ARG A 343 14.76 -13.30 2.55
C ARG A 343 15.55 -14.54 2.12
N VAL A 344 16.11 -14.53 0.92
CA VAL A 344 16.84 -15.69 0.39
C VAL A 344 18.24 -15.75 0.99
N CYS A 345 18.96 -14.61 1.08
CA CYS A 345 20.30 -14.59 1.67
C CYS A 345 20.29 -14.88 3.19
N ASP A 346 19.23 -14.53 3.91
CA ASP A 346 19.07 -14.88 5.33
C ASP A 346 19.02 -16.41 5.54
N LYS A 347 18.55 -17.18 4.53
CA LYS A 347 18.48 -18.65 4.56
C LYS A 347 19.69 -19.32 3.91
N GLU A 348 20.09 -18.84 2.74
CA GLU A 348 21.14 -19.40 1.88
C GLU A 348 22.11 -18.30 1.43
N PRO A 349 23.14 -17.96 2.23
CA PRO A 349 24.06 -16.86 1.92
C PRO A 349 24.85 -17.03 0.59
N SER A 350 25.00 -18.26 0.08
CA SER A 350 25.72 -18.55 -1.16
C SER A 350 25.03 -17.99 -2.41
N VAL A 351 23.72 -17.75 -2.36
CA VAL A 351 22.91 -17.27 -3.49
C VAL A 351 23.24 -15.82 -3.86
N ILE A 352 23.91 -15.07 -2.99
CA ILE A 352 24.26 -13.66 -3.23
C ILE A 352 25.03 -13.45 -4.54
N SER A 353 25.95 -14.36 -4.89
CA SER A 353 26.72 -14.31 -6.14
C SER A 353 25.85 -14.38 -7.40
N LEU A 354 24.73 -15.11 -7.34
CA LEU A 354 23.75 -15.18 -8.44
C LEU A 354 22.99 -13.86 -8.59
N PHE A 355 22.68 -13.21 -7.47
CA PHE A 355 22.03 -11.90 -7.47
C PHE A 355 22.96 -10.81 -8.00
N GLU A 356 24.23 -10.82 -7.59
CA GLU A 356 25.25 -9.90 -8.11
C GLU A 356 25.40 -10.03 -9.62
N THR A 357 25.55 -11.26 -10.12
CA THR A 357 25.67 -11.55 -11.56
C THR A 357 24.48 -11.02 -12.36
N SER A 358 23.28 -11.06 -11.76
CA SER A 358 22.05 -10.62 -12.42
C SER A 358 21.81 -9.11 -12.33
N LEU A 359 22.20 -8.47 -11.22
CA LEU A 359 21.87 -7.07 -10.91
C LEU A 359 22.97 -6.06 -11.27
N PHE A 360 24.24 -6.43 -11.15
CA PHE A 360 25.34 -5.49 -11.39
C PHE A 360 25.30 -4.86 -12.78
N PRO A 361 25.07 -5.61 -13.88
CA PRO A 361 24.95 -5.00 -15.21
C PRO A 361 23.85 -3.92 -15.28
N SER A 362 22.72 -4.16 -14.61
CA SER A 362 21.61 -3.19 -14.54
C SER A 362 21.97 -1.96 -13.70
N LEU A 363 22.65 -2.15 -12.57
CA LEU A 363 23.09 -1.04 -11.70
C LEU A 363 24.17 -0.18 -12.37
N GLU A 364 25.12 -0.81 -13.07
CA GLU A 364 26.11 -0.12 -13.91
C GLU A 364 25.43 0.68 -15.02
N THR A 365 24.44 0.09 -15.69
CA THR A 365 23.66 0.77 -16.74
C THR A 365 22.92 2.00 -16.20
N ILE A 366 22.36 1.92 -14.98
CA ILE A 366 21.70 3.07 -14.32
C ILE A 366 22.69 4.22 -14.14
N LEU A 367 23.89 3.94 -13.65
CA LEU A 367 24.92 4.96 -13.42
C LEU A 367 25.49 5.50 -14.74
N ALA A 368 25.81 4.62 -15.69
CA ALA A 368 26.39 4.99 -16.98
C ALA A 368 25.44 5.85 -17.82
N ASN A 369 24.14 5.51 -17.84
CA ASN A 369 23.12 6.27 -18.57
C ASN A 369 22.56 7.45 -17.75
N ASN A 370 23.07 7.68 -16.53
CA ASN A 370 22.64 8.74 -15.64
C ASN A 370 21.10 8.75 -15.43
N VAL A 371 20.51 7.58 -15.14
CA VAL A 371 19.07 7.44 -14.86
C VAL A 371 18.78 7.90 -13.42
N ILE A 372 18.68 9.21 -13.27
CA ILE A 372 18.70 9.88 -11.96
C ILE A 372 17.56 9.47 -11.03
N GLU A 373 16.38 9.10 -11.55
CA GLU A 373 15.26 8.69 -10.70
C GLU A 373 15.54 7.39 -9.94
N PHE A 374 16.51 6.59 -10.41
CA PHE A 374 16.85 5.28 -9.86
C PHE A 374 18.05 5.31 -8.92
N PHE A 375 18.78 6.42 -8.83
CA PHE A 375 19.96 6.55 -8.00
C PHE A 375 19.69 6.20 -6.52
N PRO A 376 18.63 6.75 -5.86
CA PRO A 376 18.38 6.42 -4.46
C PRO A 376 18.14 4.92 -4.24
N TYR A 377 17.45 4.26 -5.17
CA TYR A 377 17.14 2.85 -5.08
C TYR A 377 18.36 1.98 -5.36
N ALA A 378 19.13 2.31 -6.40
CA ALA A 378 20.35 1.61 -6.78
C ALA A 378 21.37 1.61 -5.63
N PHE A 379 21.60 2.77 -5.00
CA PHE A 379 22.54 2.87 -3.87
C PHE A 379 22.04 2.12 -2.63
N GLN A 380 20.73 2.13 -2.35
CA GLN A 380 20.17 1.34 -1.24
C GLN A 380 20.30 -0.16 -1.47
N LEU A 381 20.07 -0.63 -2.71
CA LEU A 381 20.20 -2.03 -3.07
C LEU A 381 21.66 -2.49 -3.01
N LEU A 382 22.60 -1.68 -3.52
CA LEU A 382 24.04 -1.90 -3.37
C LEU A 382 24.43 -1.97 -1.89
N ALA A 383 23.89 -1.08 -1.04
CA ALA A 383 24.22 -1.07 0.38
C ALA A 383 23.80 -2.38 1.07
N GLN A 384 22.63 -2.91 0.69
CA GLN A 384 22.15 -4.20 1.17
C GLN A 384 23.05 -5.35 0.70
N LEU A 385 23.46 -5.35 -0.58
CA LEU A 385 24.34 -6.37 -1.13
C LEU A 385 25.72 -6.38 -0.46
N VAL A 386 26.30 -5.20 -0.18
CA VAL A 386 27.57 -5.08 0.56
C VAL A 386 27.44 -5.67 1.97
N GLU A 387 26.36 -5.39 2.69
CA GLU A 387 26.17 -5.88 4.07
C GLU A 387 25.91 -7.37 4.17
N LEU A 388 25.30 -7.96 3.15
CA LEU A 388 25.03 -9.40 3.12
C LEU A 388 26.25 -10.22 2.66
N ASN A 389 27.27 -9.56 2.11
CA ASN A 389 28.50 -10.22 1.70
C ASN A 389 29.45 -10.53 2.85
N ARG A 390 30.42 -11.40 2.59
CA ARG A 390 31.53 -11.65 3.52
C ARG A 390 32.82 -11.04 2.95
N PRO A 391 33.60 -10.28 3.73
CA PRO A 391 34.91 -9.80 3.29
C PRO A 391 35.87 -10.96 2.98
N PRO A 392 36.79 -10.82 1.99
CA PRO A 392 36.98 -9.65 1.13
C PRO A 392 35.86 -9.49 0.08
N LEU A 393 35.49 -8.24 -0.21
CA LEU A 393 34.44 -7.98 -1.20
C LEU A 393 34.95 -8.26 -2.63
N PRO A 394 34.08 -8.76 -3.53
CA PRO A 394 34.40 -8.86 -4.95
C PRO A 394 34.81 -7.52 -5.58
N GLN A 395 35.72 -7.55 -6.55
CA GLN A 395 36.25 -6.34 -7.20
C GLN A 395 35.18 -5.44 -7.82
N ASN A 396 34.05 -6.01 -8.25
CA ASN A 396 32.92 -5.26 -8.81
C ASN A 396 32.39 -4.20 -7.84
N TYR A 397 32.41 -4.44 -6.53
CA TYR A 397 32.02 -3.46 -5.51
C TYR A 397 32.95 -2.25 -5.47
N MET A 398 34.23 -2.44 -5.81
CA MET A 398 35.24 -1.37 -5.75
C MET A 398 34.98 -0.27 -6.77
N GLN A 399 34.35 -0.59 -7.90
CA GLN A 399 33.95 0.41 -8.88
C GLN A 399 32.91 1.38 -8.28
N PHE A 400 31.91 0.84 -7.59
CA PHE A 400 30.91 1.65 -6.88
C PHE A 400 31.51 2.40 -5.68
N CYS A 401 32.47 1.79 -4.98
CA CYS A 401 33.23 2.45 -3.93
C CYS A 401 33.98 3.68 -4.47
N ASN A 402 34.68 3.54 -5.59
CA ASN A 402 35.39 4.65 -6.24
C ASN A 402 34.42 5.75 -6.70
N TYR A 403 33.23 5.39 -7.18
CA TYR A 403 32.19 6.36 -7.54
C TYR A 403 31.74 7.21 -6.34
N LEU A 404 31.62 6.62 -5.14
CA LEU A 404 31.30 7.38 -3.91
C LEU A 404 32.38 8.39 -3.52
N LEU A 405 33.62 8.18 -3.96
CA LEU A 405 34.76 9.06 -3.68
C LEU A 405 34.85 10.22 -4.69
N LEU A 406 33.89 10.39 -5.59
CA LEU A 406 33.79 11.54 -6.48
C LEU A 406 32.91 12.64 -5.85
N PRO A 407 33.13 13.94 -6.18
CA PRO A 407 32.28 15.03 -5.68
C PRO A 407 30.87 15.03 -6.28
N ASP A 408 30.75 14.70 -7.56
CA ASP A 408 29.53 14.89 -8.36
C ASP A 408 28.28 14.16 -7.82
N PRO A 409 28.37 12.88 -7.39
CA PRO A 409 27.19 12.13 -6.91
C PRO A 409 26.50 12.80 -5.73
N TRP A 410 27.28 13.51 -4.91
CA TRP A 410 26.77 14.08 -3.69
C TRP A 410 25.99 15.38 -3.91
N THR A 411 26.18 16.05 -5.05
CA THR A 411 25.58 17.37 -5.33
C THR A 411 24.05 17.40 -5.26
N LYS A 412 23.38 16.27 -5.49
CA LYS A 412 21.92 16.15 -5.51
C LYS A 412 21.35 15.74 -4.15
N SER A 413 20.49 16.61 -3.59
CA SER A 413 19.82 16.41 -2.29
C SER A 413 19.10 15.07 -2.10
N ALA A 414 18.48 14.56 -3.17
CA ALA A 414 17.62 13.38 -3.10
C ALA A 414 18.42 12.09 -2.86
N ASP A 415 19.66 12.04 -3.36
CA ASP A 415 20.50 10.85 -3.37
C ASP A 415 21.34 10.71 -2.09
N VAL A 416 21.61 11.82 -1.41
CA VAL A 416 22.45 11.87 -0.20
C VAL A 416 22.09 10.82 0.85
N PRO A 417 20.81 10.58 1.22
CA PRO A 417 20.48 9.56 2.20
C PRO A 417 20.89 8.14 1.77
N ALA A 418 20.77 7.82 0.49
CA ALA A 418 21.11 6.52 -0.08
C ALA A 418 22.62 6.35 -0.24
N LEU A 419 23.33 7.39 -0.70
CA LEU A 419 24.79 7.42 -0.77
C LEU A 419 25.42 7.20 0.61
N VAL A 420 24.89 7.86 1.64
CA VAL A 420 25.37 7.69 3.01
C VAL A 420 25.09 6.29 3.53
N ARG A 421 23.94 5.71 3.17
CA ARG A 421 23.60 4.33 3.53
C ARG A 421 24.58 3.32 2.91
N LEU A 422 25.01 3.56 1.67
CA LEU A 422 26.00 2.75 0.95
C LEU A 422 27.40 2.92 1.54
N LEU A 423 27.82 4.17 1.80
CA LEU A 423 29.09 4.45 2.46
C LEU A 423 29.19 3.76 3.83
N GLN A 424 28.10 3.72 4.60
CA GLN A 424 28.06 2.99 5.87
C GLN A 424 28.26 1.49 5.70
N ALA A 425 27.68 0.91 4.65
CA ALA A 425 27.87 -0.51 4.36
C ALA A 425 29.35 -0.80 4.09
N PHE A 426 29.99 -0.02 3.23
CA PHE A 426 31.42 -0.16 2.95
C PHE A 426 32.30 0.06 4.19
N LEU A 427 32.04 1.09 4.99
CA LEU A 427 32.80 1.35 6.22
C LEU A 427 32.69 0.22 7.24
N ARG A 428 31.55 -0.47 7.32
CA ARG A 428 31.38 -1.64 8.21
C ARG A 428 32.15 -2.85 7.71
N MET A 429 32.14 -3.08 6.41
CA MET A 429 32.59 -4.35 5.83
C MET A 429 34.06 -4.30 5.40
N VAL A 430 34.53 -3.17 4.86
CA VAL A 430 35.88 -2.97 4.32
C VAL A 430 36.45 -1.59 4.73
N PRO A 431 36.63 -1.32 6.03
CA PRO A 431 37.06 0.00 6.51
C PRO A 431 38.43 0.44 5.97
N ASN A 432 39.31 -0.51 5.61
CA ASN A 432 40.67 -0.23 5.16
C ASN A 432 40.76 0.11 3.66
N GLU A 433 39.75 -0.24 2.87
CA GLU A 433 39.75 -0.01 1.41
C GLU A 433 39.24 1.38 1.03
N LEU A 434 38.63 2.10 1.98
CA LEU A 434 38.13 3.45 1.79
C LEU A 434 39.21 4.49 2.14
N GLU A 435 39.56 5.35 1.18
CA GLU A 435 40.30 6.58 1.44
C GLU A 435 39.41 7.59 2.18
N LEU A 436 39.34 7.42 3.50
CA LEU A 436 38.40 8.15 4.34
C LEU A 436 38.54 9.67 4.19
N ASP A 437 39.75 10.19 4.01
CA ASP A 437 40.02 11.63 3.88
C ASP A 437 39.21 12.29 2.75
N LYS A 438 39.03 11.60 1.62
CA LYS A 438 38.20 12.08 0.49
C LYS A 438 36.72 12.12 0.87
N VAL A 439 36.24 11.05 1.52
CA VAL A 439 34.86 10.99 2.04
C VAL A 439 34.60 12.13 3.04
N LEU A 440 35.57 12.39 3.92
CA LEU A 440 35.45 13.47 4.91
C LEU A 440 35.37 14.83 4.22
N LEU A 441 36.16 15.06 3.17
CA LEU A 441 36.12 16.30 2.40
C LEU A 441 34.72 16.57 1.80
N TYR A 442 34.06 15.55 1.26
CA TYR A 442 32.70 15.72 0.74
C TYR A 442 31.69 15.95 1.86
N THR A 443 31.74 15.20 2.97
CA THR A 443 30.85 15.47 4.11
C THR A 443 30.99 16.92 4.62
N ARG A 444 32.19 17.50 4.57
CA ARG A 444 32.48 18.90 4.89
C ARG A 444 31.77 19.90 3.98
N SER A 445 31.81 19.71 2.66
CA SER A 445 31.11 20.62 1.72
C SER A 445 29.59 20.60 1.89
N PHE A 446 29.01 19.47 2.31
CA PHE A 446 27.57 19.39 2.61
C PHE A 446 27.16 20.15 3.87
N PHE A 447 28.00 20.19 4.91
CA PHE A 447 27.69 20.93 6.15
C PHE A 447 27.44 22.42 5.89
N LEU A 448 28.05 22.98 4.84
CA LEU A 448 27.96 24.39 4.47
C LEU A 448 26.74 24.71 3.57
N THR A 449 26.03 23.71 3.04
CA THR A 449 24.93 23.93 2.08
C THR A 449 23.58 24.15 2.79
N PRO A 450 22.92 25.33 2.68
CA PRO A 450 21.76 25.72 3.50
C PRO A 450 20.53 24.80 3.47
N GLY A 451 20.29 24.05 2.39
CA GLY A 451 19.11 23.18 2.22
C GLY A 451 19.28 21.70 2.64
N GLN A 452 20.49 21.24 2.97
CA GLN A 452 20.79 19.80 3.21
C GLN A 452 20.99 19.43 4.68
N ARG A 453 20.89 20.41 5.59
CA ARG A 453 21.37 20.34 6.98
C ARG A 453 20.70 19.23 7.82
N SER A 454 19.38 19.05 7.70
CA SER A 454 18.63 18.06 8.50
C SER A 454 18.87 16.61 8.05
N LYS A 455 19.05 16.37 6.74
CA LYS A 455 19.33 15.03 6.18
C LYS A 455 20.78 14.61 6.45
N LEU A 456 21.72 15.55 6.36
CA LEU A 456 23.13 15.34 6.66
C LEU A 456 23.37 14.96 8.14
N PHE A 457 22.51 15.39 9.07
CA PHE A 457 22.56 14.99 10.48
C PHE A 457 22.23 13.51 10.70
N LEU A 458 21.14 12.99 10.11
CA LEU A 458 20.81 11.56 10.17
C LEU A 458 21.92 10.70 9.53
N CYS A 459 22.53 11.26 8.49
CA CYS A 459 23.64 10.66 7.76
C CYS A 459 24.93 10.59 8.59
N SER A 460 25.36 11.72 9.18
CA SER A 460 26.57 11.81 10.01
C SER A 460 26.44 11.00 11.30
N THR A 461 25.31 11.06 12.00
CA THR A 461 25.08 10.24 13.21
C THR A 461 25.19 8.74 12.98
N ARG A 462 24.70 8.25 11.84
CA ARG A 462 24.83 6.85 11.45
C ARG A 462 26.26 6.50 11.00
N LEU A 463 26.99 7.42 10.34
CA LEU A 463 28.42 7.25 9.99
C LEU A 463 29.33 7.18 11.24
N LEU A 464 29.05 7.98 12.27
CA LEU A 464 29.82 7.96 13.54
C LEU A 464 29.66 6.64 14.31
N ARG A 465 28.50 5.99 14.17
CA ARG A 465 28.31 4.65 14.75
C ARG A 465 29.26 3.63 14.13
N THR A 466 29.74 3.86 12.92
CA THR A 466 30.61 2.94 12.16
C THR A 466 32.09 3.28 12.21
N LEU A 467 32.48 4.52 12.49
CA LEU A 467 33.89 4.93 12.49
C LEU A 467 34.62 4.60 13.79
N GLY A 468 35.94 4.40 13.69
CA GLY A 468 36.87 4.28 14.81
C GLY A 468 37.20 5.63 15.46
N THR A 469 37.82 5.61 16.64
CA THR A 469 38.10 6.81 17.46
C THR A 469 38.87 7.90 16.70
N LYS A 470 40.02 7.56 16.08
CA LYS A 470 40.92 8.53 15.45
C LYS A 470 40.27 9.34 14.33
N GLN A 471 39.57 8.67 13.44
CA GLN A 471 38.92 9.27 12.26
C GLN A 471 37.72 10.14 12.64
N LEU A 472 37.11 9.86 13.78
CA LEU A 472 35.96 10.58 14.30
C LEU A 472 36.35 11.97 14.83
N LEU A 473 37.56 12.13 15.39
CA LEU A 473 38.09 13.42 15.84
C LEU A 473 38.26 14.41 14.66
N ASP A 474 38.79 13.97 13.51
CA ASP A 474 39.02 14.84 12.34
C ASP A 474 37.72 15.34 11.70
N ILE A 475 36.66 14.51 11.75
CA ILE A 475 35.30 14.90 11.34
C ILE A 475 34.73 15.89 12.34
N PHE A 476 34.90 15.61 13.64
CA PHE A 476 34.35 16.44 14.69
C PHE A 476 34.92 17.85 14.66
N HIS A 477 36.22 18.02 14.42
CA HIS A 477 36.82 19.34 14.22
C HIS A 477 36.12 20.12 13.11
N SER A 478 35.96 19.51 11.93
CA SER A 478 35.32 20.22 10.82
C SER A 478 33.83 20.48 11.04
N PHE A 479 33.15 19.57 11.75
CA PHE A 479 31.76 19.74 12.13
C PHE A 479 31.57 20.89 13.14
N CYS A 480 32.44 20.99 14.15
CA CYS A 480 32.48 22.10 15.11
C CYS A 480 32.75 23.43 14.41
N LEU A 481 33.73 23.49 13.50
CA LEU A 481 34.04 24.69 12.73
C LEU A 481 32.83 25.15 11.89
N CYS A 482 32.15 24.21 11.22
CA CYS A 482 30.91 24.49 10.51
C CYS A 482 29.80 24.99 11.44
N CYS A 483 29.56 24.32 12.58
CA CYS A 483 28.52 24.71 13.52
C CYS A 483 28.76 26.11 14.13
N LEU A 484 30.01 26.43 14.47
CA LEU A 484 30.43 27.75 14.97
C LEU A 484 30.33 28.85 13.92
N THR A 485 30.56 28.51 12.64
CA THR A 485 30.38 29.44 11.52
C THR A 485 28.90 29.68 11.21
N ILE A 486 28.06 28.64 11.28
CA ILE A 486 26.62 28.71 10.99
C ILE A 486 25.84 29.42 12.11
N SER A 487 26.22 29.21 13.38
CA SER A 487 25.54 29.83 14.53
C SER A 487 25.67 31.35 14.57
N ARG A 488 26.73 31.91 13.97
CA ARG A 488 26.94 33.36 13.86
C ARG A 488 26.07 34.03 12.79
N ILE A 489 25.48 33.27 11.87
CA ILE A 489 24.87 33.83 10.65
C ILE A 489 23.34 33.65 10.60
N THR A 490 22.80 32.47 10.96
CA THR A 490 21.35 32.14 11.13
C THR A 490 21.18 30.61 11.03
N GLY A 491 21.18 29.90 12.16
CA GLY A 491 21.02 28.44 12.19
C GLY A 491 19.57 28.01 12.52
N PRO A 492 18.94 27.08 11.76
CA PRO A 492 17.66 26.49 12.16
C PRO A 492 17.83 25.65 13.45
N GLN A 493 16.85 25.68 14.37
CA GLN A 493 16.88 24.99 15.68
C GLN A 493 17.20 23.48 15.56
N SER A 494 16.82 22.84 14.45
CA SER A 494 17.14 21.44 14.17
C SER A 494 18.64 21.11 14.11
N LEU A 495 19.49 22.08 13.73
CA LEU A 495 20.95 21.91 13.69
C LEU A 495 21.56 21.92 15.10
N LEU A 496 20.94 22.65 16.03
CA LEU A 496 21.45 22.81 17.40
C LEU A 496 21.21 21.54 18.24
N GLY A 497 19.99 20.99 18.16
CA GLY A 497 19.68 19.68 18.73
C GLY A 497 20.54 18.57 18.11
N ALA A 498 20.85 18.69 16.81
CA ALA A 498 21.70 17.76 16.10
C ALA A 498 23.16 17.72 16.61
N LEU A 499 23.81 18.88 16.75
CA LEU A 499 25.16 18.94 17.32
C LEU A 499 25.16 18.46 18.78
N SER A 500 24.10 18.74 19.53
CA SER A 500 23.96 18.25 20.91
C SER A 500 23.88 16.71 20.97
N TYR A 501 23.13 16.09 20.06
CA TYR A 501 23.12 14.63 19.93
C TYR A 501 24.49 14.08 19.46
N PHE A 502 25.17 14.78 18.54
CA PHE A 502 26.47 14.37 18.01
C PHE A 502 27.53 14.27 19.11
N MET A 503 27.75 15.32 19.91
CA MET A 503 28.76 15.21 20.97
C MET A 503 28.31 14.20 22.04
N SER A 504 27.00 13.97 22.19
CA SER A 504 26.49 13.01 23.19
C SER A 504 26.90 11.59 22.79
N LEU A 505 26.86 11.30 21.49
CA LEU A 505 27.31 10.04 20.93
C LEU A 505 28.83 9.85 21.10
N ILE A 506 29.64 10.91 20.94
CA ILE A 506 31.09 10.88 21.23
C ILE A 506 31.34 10.54 22.69
N ILE A 507 30.73 11.29 23.61
CA ILE A 507 30.94 11.10 25.06
C ILE A 507 30.59 9.68 25.47
N VAL A 508 29.45 9.16 24.99
CA VAL A 508 28.97 7.83 25.41
C VAL A 508 29.79 6.71 24.78
N LYS A 509 30.11 6.78 23.48
CA LYS A 509 30.76 5.68 22.72
C LYS A 509 32.29 5.74 22.79
N HIS A 510 32.88 6.92 22.79
CA HIS A 510 34.32 7.14 22.66
C HIS A 510 34.95 7.79 23.89
N GLY A 511 34.15 8.26 24.86
CA GLY A 511 34.65 8.91 26.09
C GLY A 511 34.68 10.43 25.98
N TRP A 512 34.54 11.10 27.12
CA TRP A 512 34.53 12.57 27.20
C TRP A 512 35.92 13.17 26.94
N ASN A 513 37.00 12.46 27.23
CA ASN A 513 38.37 12.90 27.01
C ASN A 513 38.64 13.18 25.53
N ASN A 514 38.21 12.29 24.62
CA ASN A 514 38.33 12.51 23.18
C ASN A 514 37.56 13.73 22.69
N LEU A 515 36.46 14.11 23.37
CA LEU A 515 35.75 15.34 23.07
C LEU A 515 36.56 16.57 23.51
N VAL A 516 37.13 16.53 24.72
CA VAL A 516 37.97 17.59 25.27
C VAL A 516 39.23 17.79 24.43
N ASP A 517 39.95 16.71 24.10
CA ASP A 517 41.15 16.71 23.26
C ASP A 517 40.84 17.32 21.87
N ALA A 518 39.66 17.04 21.33
CA ALA A 518 39.22 17.68 20.11
C ALA A 518 39.01 19.20 20.29
N PHE A 519 38.46 19.64 21.42
CA PHE A 519 38.32 21.06 21.69
C PHE A 519 39.63 21.75 22.07
N GLU A 520 40.65 21.04 22.56
CA GLU A 520 41.98 21.61 22.82
C GLU A 520 42.63 22.18 21.54
N GLY A 521 42.37 21.55 20.38
CA GLY A 521 42.78 22.07 19.07
C GLY A 521 42.16 23.45 18.76
N PHE A 522 40.95 23.71 19.25
CA PHE A 522 40.28 25.01 19.13
C PHE A 522 40.66 26.00 20.24
N ASP A 523 41.05 25.53 21.42
CA ASP A 523 41.54 26.38 22.52
C ASP A 523 42.82 27.14 22.13
N ARG A 524 43.61 26.61 21.19
CA ARG A 524 44.73 27.34 20.56
C ARG A 524 44.29 28.58 19.77
N VAL A 525 43.05 28.62 19.29
CA VAL A 525 42.46 29.72 18.50
C VAL A 525 41.63 30.65 19.40
N GLN A 526 40.90 30.11 20.37
CA GLN A 526 40.12 30.86 21.35
C GLN A 526 40.09 30.12 22.69
N PRO A 527 40.72 30.63 23.76
CA PRO A 527 40.73 29.97 25.06
C PRO A 527 39.32 29.84 25.66
N GLY A 528 39.03 28.68 26.27
CA GLY A 528 37.76 28.43 26.97
C GLY A 528 36.59 28.11 26.03
N ILE A 529 36.88 27.64 24.82
CA ILE A 529 35.83 27.41 23.81
C ILE A 529 34.88 26.27 24.20
N LEU A 530 35.38 25.26 24.92
CA LEU A 530 34.57 24.15 25.43
C LEU A 530 33.45 24.66 26.35
N LEU A 531 33.80 25.48 27.35
CA LEU A 531 32.82 26.05 28.28
C LEU A 531 31.83 26.99 27.57
N THR A 532 32.33 27.76 26.60
CA THR A 532 31.50 28.66 25.78
C THR A 532 30.47 27.88 24.96
N ILE A 533 30.88 26.77 24.34
CA ILE A 533 29.97 25.89 23.59
C ILE A 533 28.97 25.21 24.53
N LEU A 534 29.41 24.74 25.70
CA LEU A 534 28.48 24.13 26.65
C LEU A 534 27.41 25.12 27.13
N GLU A 535 27.80 26.34 27.51
CA GLU A 535 26.88 27.34 28.05
C GLU A 535 25.96 27.96 26.97
N LEU A 536 26.52 28.37 25.83
CA LEU A 536 25.75 29.09 24.81
C LEU A 536 24.99 28.16 23.86
N PHE A 537 25.42 26.90 23.76
CA PHE A 537 24.90 25.99 22.74
C PHE A 537 24.33 24.70 23.34
N TRP A 538 25.09 23.96 24.13
CA TRP A 538 24.63 22.63 24.57
C TRP A 538 23.43 22.73 25.52
N VAL A 539 23.64 23.39 26.66
CA VAL A 539 22.67 23.49 27.75
C VAL A 539 21.31 24.06 27.29
N PRO A 540 21.26 25.18 26.54
CA PRO A 540 19.98 25.75 26.10
C PRO A 540 19.20 24.85 25.15
N ASN A 541 19.87 23.99 24.39
CA ASN A 541 19.26 23.16 23.34
C ASN A 541 18.92 21.74 23.82
N LEU A 542 19.35 21.32 25.02
CA LEU A 542 18.95 20.02 25.59
C LEU A 542 17.43 19.85 25.69
N LYS A 543 16.70 20.93 25.99
CA LYS A 543 15.23 20.93 26.10
C LYS A 543 14.52 20.71 24.75
N GLN A 544 15.23 20.85 23.63
CA GLN A 544 14.67 20.70 22.28
C GLN A 544 14.84 19.26 21.75
N ILE A 545 15.57 18.40 22.45
CA ILE A 545 15.82 17.02 22.03
C ILE A 545 14.56 16.19 22.28
N THR A 546 14.01 15.64 21.19
CA THR A 546 12.82 14.80 21.20
C THR A 546 13.18 13.39 20.74
N GLY A 547 12.51 12.38 21.29
CA GLY A 547 12.75 10.96 21.00
C GLY A 547 13.35 10.19 22.17
N ALA A 548 12.81 8.99 22.44
CA ALA A 548 13.17 8.23 23.64
C ALA A 548 14.65 7.80 23.67
N ILE A 549 15.23 7.49 22.51
CA ILE A 549 16.64 7.06 22.39
C ILE A 549 17.56 8.27 22.51
N GLU A 550 17.20 9.36 21.83
CA GLU A 550 17.94 10.61 21.78
C GLU A 550 18.02 11.25 23.16
N THR A 551 16.90 11.37 23.86
CA THR A 551 16.84 11.90 25.23
C THR A 551 17.64 11.04 26.21
N LYS A 552 17.58 9.70 26.08
CA LYS A 552 18.39 8.79 26.91
C LYS A 552 19.88 9.00 26.65
N LEU A 553 20.29 9.09 25.38
CA LEU A 553 21.69 9.28 25.01
C LEU A 553 22.26 10.58 25.60
N THR A 554 21.52 11.69 25.46
CA THR A 554 21.99 13.00 25.92
C THR A 554 21.99 13.14 27.43
N ALA A 555 21.05 12.49 28.13
CA ALA A 555 21.06 12.40 29.58
C ALA A 555 22.30 11.64 30.10
N VAL A 556 22.60 10.48 29.51
CA VAL A 556 23.80 9.69 29.88
C VAL A 556 25.08 10.48 29.56
N ALA A 557 25.14 11.12 28.40
CA ALA A 557 26.29 11.94 28.02
C ALA A 557 26.52 13.11 28.98
N SER A 558 25.46 13.84 29.33
CA SER A 558 25.54 14.97 30.27
C SER A 558 25.99 14.50 31.65
N THR A 559 25.49 13.34 32.11
CA THR A 559 25.90 12.74 33.39
C THR A 559 27.39 12.38 33.39
N LYS A 560 27.88 11.71 32.34
CA LYS A 560 29.31 11.39 32.20
C LYS A 560 30.18 12.65 32.19
N LEU A 561 29.77 13.66 31.42
CA LEU A 561 30.50 14.91 31.33
C LEU A 561 30.58 15.62 32.70
N LEU A 562 29.49 15.65 33.47
CA LEU A 562 29.43 16.24 34.80
C LEU A 562 30.25 15.48 35.84
N CYS A 563 30.19 14.15 35.83
CA CYS A 563 30.77 13.32 36.88
C CYS A 563 32.25 12.99 36.62
N GLU A 564 32.67 12.97 35.36
CA GLU A 564 33.98 12.42 34.98
C GLU A 564 34.93 13.46 34.38
N CYS A 565 34.46 14.61 33.87
CA CYS A 565 35.32 15.61 33.23
C CYS A 565 35.98 16.59 34.23
N PRO A 566 37.32 16.58 34.40
CA PRO A 566 38.03 17.44 35.36
C PRO A 566 37.82 18.94 35.13
N ALA A 567 37.62 19.36 33.87
CA ALA A 567 37.36 20.77 33.53
C ALA A 567 36.04 21.29 34.10
N LEU A 568 35.06 20.40 34.33
CA LEU A 568 33.74 20.76 34.85
C LEU A 568 33.59 20.51 36.35
N LEU A 569 34.50 19.75 36.95
CA LEU A 569 34.58 19.54 38.39
C LEU A 569 35.19 20.75 39.14
N LYS A 570 35.73 21.74 38.41
CA LYS A 570 36.30 22.96 38.99
C LYS A 570 35.18 23.90 39.50
N PRO A 571 35.39 24.61 40.62
CA PRO A 571 34.39 25.53 41.19
C PRO A 571 33.90 26.62 40.22
N GLU A 572 34.79 27.08 39.33
CA GLU A 572 34.53 28.12 38.33
C GLU A 572 33.48 27.69 37.28
N SER A 573 33.40 26.39 37.01
CA SER A 573 32.50 25.79 36.01
C SER A 573 31.06 25.58 36.54
N SER A 574 30.83 25.77 37.85
CA SER A 574 29.52 25.62 38.49
C SER A 574 28.44 26.52 37.90
N LYS A 575 28.80 27.72 37.42
CA LYS A 575 27.88 28.70 36.81
C LYS A 575 27.21 28.21 35.53
N VAL A 576 27.85 27.28 34.80
CA VAL A 576 27.37 26.75 33.52
C VAL A 576 26.22 25.77 33.73
N TRP A 577 26.27 24.96 34.79
CA TRP A 577 25.32 23.85 35.00
C TRP A 577 24.16 24.15 35.94
N VAL A 578 24.25 25.18 36.80
CA VAL A 578 23.09 25.64 37.60
C VAL A 578 21.90 26.06 36.70
N LYS A 579 22.17 26.34 35.41
CA LYS A 579 21.17 26.70 34.39
C LYS A 579 20.62 25.50 33.60
N CYS A 580 21.21 24.31 33.75
CA CYS A 580 20.96 23.11 32.97
C CYS A 580 19.94 22.22 33.65
#